data_AF-D0NCP7-F1
#
_entry.id   AF-D0NCP7-F1
#
_cell.length_a   1.000
_cell.length_b   1.000
_cell.length_c   1.000
_cell.angle_alpha   90.00
_cell.angle_beta   90.00
_cell.angle_gamma   90.00
#
_symmetry.space_group_name_H-M   'P 1'
#
loop_
_entity.id
_entity.type
_entity.pdbx_description
1 polymer ?
#
loop_
_entity_poly.entity_id
_entity_poly.type
_entity_poly.pdbx_seq_one_letter_code
_entity_poly.pdbx_strand_id
1 'polypeptide(L)'
;MRLPYVLLMLATSALVTCEALSLTIDSTQISEAASPASSSQRLLRARHATRENDSEDEERALSTREMKKMKKKLTTKEDFAATLGIADKISDNLNGGALMRFMQTTEYQKDRAYMDFLNDMAKKPKYADLVRQIKGH
;
A
#
# COMPACT_ATOMS: atom_id res chain seq x y z
N MET A 1 3.38 10.79 -52.17
CA MET A 1 3.34 12.22 -51.73
C MET A 1 3.00 12.21 -50.24
N ARG A 2 4.00 12.07 -49.35
CA ARG A 2 4.72 13.12 -48.60
C ARG A 2 3.75 14.02 -47.81
N LEU A 3 3.37 13.60 -46.60
CA LEU A 3 2.72 14.44 -45.59
C LEU A 3 3.81 15.14 -44.75
N PRO A 4 3.72 16.47 -44.52
CA PRO A 4 4.78 17.23 -43.88
C PRO A 4 4.78 17.07 -42.35
N TYR A 5 5.98 16.88 -41.83
CA TYR A 5 6.35 17.00 -40.43
C TYR A 5 5.98 18.40 -39.90
N VAL A 6 5.23 18.45 -38.79
CA VAL A 6 5.16 19.66 -37.97
C VAL A 6 5.91 19.39 -36.68
N LEU A 7 7.14 19.89 -36.68
CA LEU A 7 8.04 20.03 -35.56
C LEU A 7 7.47 21.12 -34.63
N LEU A 8 7.25 20.80 -33.34
CA LEU A 8 7.13 21.82 -32.30
C LEU A 8 8.09 21.50 -31.16
N MET A 9 9.21 22.22 -31.17
CA MET A 9 10.14 22.35 -30.06
C MET A 9 9.57 23.33 -29.03
N LEU A 10 9.52 22.95 -27.76
CA LEU A 10 9.68 23.92 -26.67
C LEU A 10 10.34 23.25 -25.46
N ALA A 11 11.56 23.69 -25.18
CA ALA A 11 12.35 23.33 -24.03
C ALA A 11 12.15 24.37 -22.92
N THR A 12 12.01 23.93 -21.66
CA THR A 12 12.46 24.72 -20.49
C THR A 12 12.81 23.77 -19.34
N SER A 13 14.09 23.78 -18.99
CA SER A 13 14.70 23.07 -17.87
C SER A 13 14.18 23.60 -16.53
N ALA A 14 13.66 22.74 -15.65
CA ALA A 14 13.39 23.10 -14.27
C ALA A 14 14.68 22.92 -13.43
N LEU A 15 15.35 24.03 -13.13
CA LEU A 15 16.42 24.07 -12.12
C LEU A 15 15.78 24.04 -10.73
N VAL A 16 15.94 22.93 -10.02
CA VAL A 16 15.62 22.82 -8.59
C VAL A 16 16.84 23.30 -7.81
N THR A 17 16.77 24.50 -7.26
CA THR A 17 17.71 25.00 -6.25
C THR A 17 17.16 24.65 -4.87
N CYS A 18 17.76 23.66 -4.19
CA CYS A 18 17.49 23.42 -2.78
C CYS A 18 18.35 24.36 -1.94
N GLU A 19 17.70 25.36 -1.35
CA GLU A 19 18.27 26.25 -0.35
C GLU A 19 18.27 25.48 0.99
N ALA A 20 19.41 24.86 1.31
CA ALA A 20 19.59 24.22 2.61
C ALA A 20 19.80 25.31 3.67
N LEU A 21 18.70 25.79 4.23
CA LEU A 21 18.68 26.70 5.37
C LEU A 21 18.50 25.86 6.64
N SER A 22 19.57 25.63 7.39
CA SER A 22 19.48 25.29 8.82
C SER A 22 20.79 25.52 9.57
N LEU A 23 20.77 26.64 10.29
CA LEU A 23 21.37 26.90 11.59
C LEU A 23 22.82 26.47 11.85
N THR A 24 23.69 27.48 11.74
CA THR A 24 24.78 27.71 12.68
C THR A 24 24.29 27.61 14.13
N ILE A 25 24.75 26.60 14.85
CA ILE A 25 25.00 26.71 16.28
C ILE A 25 26.50 26.43 16.45
N ASP A 26 27.25 27.51 16.62
CA ASP A 26 28.58 27.47 17.21
C ASP A 26 28.49 26.77 18.57
N SER A 27 29.19 25.66 18.71
CA SER A 27 29.71 25.25 20.00
C SER A 27 31.08 24.63 19.78
N THR A 28 32.05 25.54 19.71
CA THR A 28 33.48 25.30 19.89
C THR A 28 33.75 24.32 21.05
N GLN A 29 34.30 23.14 20.77
CA GLN A 29 35.48 22.61 21.48
C GLN A 29 35.91 21.22 21.01
N ILE A 30 37.24 21.07 20.97
CA ILE A 30 38.04 19.84 20.92
C ILE A 30 38.45 19.38 19.51
N SER A 31 39.59 19.97 19.14
CA SER A 31 40.56 19.52 18.15
C SER A 31 41.23 18.20 18.58
N GLU A 32 41.85 17.55 17.59
CA GLU A 32 42.88 16.49 17.64
C GLU A 32 42.46 15.01 17.74
N ALA A 33 42.39 14.40 16.54
CA ALA A 33 43.29 13.36 16.05
C ALA A 33 43.73 12.20 17.00
N ALA A 34 43.21 10.99 16.75
CA ALA A 34 44.01 9.77 16.56
C ALA A 34 43.13 8.54 16.19
N SER A 35 43.30 8.06 14.95
CA SER A 35 43.29 6.66 14.44
C SER A 35 42.16 5.64 14.76
N PRO A 36 41.89 4.67 13.85
CA PRO A 36 40.60 4.01 13.69
C PRO A 36 40.48 2.74 14.53
N ALA A 37 39.46 2.65 15.38
CA ALA A 37 39.08 1.39 16.00
C ALA A 37 37.57 1.31 16.24
N SER A 38 36.98 0.23 15.74
CA SER A 38 35.57 -0.16 15.85
C SER A 38 34.62 0.47 14.83
N SER A 39 34.69 -0.05 13.61
CA SER A 39 33.48 -0.25 12.82
C SER A 39 32.53 -1.19 13.59
N SER A 40 31.77 -0.65 14.53
CA SER A 40 30.57 -1.31 15.05
C SER A 40 29.47 -1.22 13.99
N GLN A 41 29.75 -1.76 12.81
CA GLN A 41 28.77 -2.05 11.78
C GLN A 41 28.00 -3.27 12.28
N ARG A 42 26.97 -3.01 13.09
CA ARG A 42 26.03 -4.03 13.54
C ARG A 42 25.23 -4.49 12.33
N LEU A 43 25.80 -5.40 11.55
CA LEU A 43 25.16 -6.03 10.39
C LEU A 43 23.97 -6.87 10.90
N LEU A 44 22.78 -6.28 10.83
CA LEU A 44 21.51 -6.98 10.97
C LEU A 44 21.42 -8.02 9.85
N ARG A 45 21.82 -9.25 10.16
CA ARG A 45 21.67 -10.40 9.26
C ARG A 45 20.19 -10.82 9.26
N ALA A 46 19.35 -10.10 8.53
CA ALA A 46 17.99 -10.54 8.25
C ALA A 46 18.07 -11.74 7.30
N ARG A 47 17.97 -12.96 7.84
CA ARG A 47 17.67 -14.12 7.02
C ARG A 47 16.22 -13.98 6.56
N HIS A 48 16.01 -13.81 5.25
CA HIS A 48 14.71 -14.10 4.66
C HIS A 48 14.43 -15.59 4.88
N ALA A 49 13.62 -15.90 5.88
CA ALA A 49 12.92 -17.18 5.92
C ALA A 49 11.74 -17.03 4.95
N THR A 50 11.80 -17.72 3.81
CA THR A 50 10.60 -18.09 3.05
C THR A 50 9.77 -19.00 3.94
N ARG A 51 8.98 -18.37 4.82
CA ARG A 51 7.99 -19.07 5.63
C ARG A 51 6.73 -19.20 4.77
N GLU A 52 6.70 -20.24 3.95
CA GLU A 52 5.43 -20.89 3.60
C GLU A 52 4.92 -21.55 4.90
N ASN A 53 4.30 -20.78 5.77
CA ASN A 53 3.61 -21.31 6.92
C ASN A 53 2.32 -20.53 7.04
N ASP A 54 1.26 -21.27 6.71
CA ASP A 54 -0.14 -21.03 7.06
C ASP A 54 -0.22 -20.03 8.22
N SER A 55 -0.50 -18.77 7.89
CA SER A 55 -0.71 -17.78 8.93
C SER A 55 -2.01 -18.15 9.63
N GLU A 56 -1.88 -18.74 10.81
CA GLU A 56 -2.81 -18.52 11.92
C GLU A 56 -2.78 -17.01 12.23
N ASP A 57 -3.32 -16.24 11.30
CA ASP A 57 -3.32 -14.78 11.28
C ASP A 57 -4.45 -14.33 12.20
N GLU A 58 -4.04 -13.82 13.37
CA GLU A 58 -4.58 -12.61 13.99
C GLU A 58 -6.08 -12.39 13.75
N GLU A 59 -6.95 -12.58 14.74
CA GLU A 59 -8.41 -12.36 14.67
C GLU A 59 -8.83 -10.95 14.16
N ARG A 60 -7.87 -10.02 14.07
CA ARG A 60 -8.00 -8.72 13.40
C ARG A 60 -8.08 -8.81 11.88
N ALA A 61 -7.35 -9.72 11.25
CA ALA A 61 -7.30 -9.89 9.80
C ALA A 61 -8.26 -10.99 9.34
N LEU A 62 -8.89 -10.78 8.18
CA LEU A 62 -9.71 -11.82 7.55
C LEU A 62 -8.79 -12.97 7.12
N SER A 63 -9.09 -14.21 7.49
CA SER A 63 -8.20 -15.32 7.14
C SER A 63 -8.24 -15.62 5.63
N THR A 64 -7.12 -16.07 5.06
CA THR A 64 -7.05 -16.45 3.64
C THR A 64 -8.05 -17.58 3.31
N ARG A 65 -8.35 -18.47 4.26
CA ARG A 65 -9.32 -19.56 4.10
C ARG A 65 -10.74 -19.01 3.96
N GLU A 66 -11.11 -18.00 4.74
CA GLU A 66 -12.41 -17.34 4.65
C GLU A 66 -12.57 -16.56 3.36
N MET A 67 -11.56 -15.79 2.95
CA MET A 67 -11.55 -15.09 1.66
C MET A 67 -11.78 -16.06 0.48
N LYS A 68 -11.13 -17.22 0.51
CA LYS A 68 -11.34 -18.28 -0.49
C LYS A 68 -12.78 -18.81 -0.47
N LYS A 69 -13.40 -18.96 0.70
CA LYS A 69 -14.81 -19.39 0.83
C LYS A 69 -15.75 -18.33 0.27
N MET A 70 -15.56 -17.06 0.60
CA MET A 70 -16.38 -15.95 0.10
C MET A 70 -16.30 -15.82 -1.42
N LYS A 71 -15.09 -15.90 -1.99
CA LYS A 71 -14.93 -15.92 -3.46
C LYS A 71 -15.69 -17.08 -4.12
N LYS A 72 -15.68 -18.26 -3.51
CA LYS A 72 -16.45 -19.43 -4.01
C LYS A 72 -17.96 -19.21 -3.91
N LYS A 73 -18.42 -18.46 -2.92
CA LYS A 73 -19.82 -18.05 -2.75
C LYS A 73 -20.22 -16.87 -3.62
N LEU A 74 -19.29 -16.32 -4.43
CA LEU A 74 -19.50 -15.13 -5.25
C LEU A 74 -19.90 -13.89 -4.43
N THR A 75 -19.44 -13.78 -3.18
CA THR A 75 -19.76 -12.62 -2.33
C THR A 75 -19.20 -11.34 -2.94
N THR A 76 -20.10 -10.41 -3.28
CA THR A 76 -19.78 -9.10 -3.85
C THR A 76 -19.16 -8.17 -2.80
N LYS A 77 -18.71 -6.99 -3.23
CA LYS A 77 -18.16 -5.98 -2.33
C LYS A 77 -19.25 -5.43 -1.42
N GLU A 78 -20.40 -5.16 -1.99
CA GLU A 78 -21.58 -4.55 -1.37
C GLU A 78 -22.15 -5.50 -0.31
N ASP A 79 -22.28 -6.79 -0.64
CA ASP A 79 -22.75 -7.81 0.29
C ASP A 79 -21.81 -7.96 1.48
N PHE A 80 -20.50 -7.89 1.23
CA PHE A 80 -19.51 -8.01 2.31
C PHE A 80 -19.49 -6.77 3.20
N ALA A 81 -19.50 -5.58 2.61
CA ALA A 81 -19.62 -4.31 3.33
C ALA A 81 -20.92 -4.24 4.16
N ALA A 82 -22.02 -4.77 3.64
CA ALA A 82 -23.29 -4.89 4.35
C ALA A 82 -23.18 -5.86 5.54
N THR A 83 -22.55 -7.02 5.33
CA THR A 83 -22.29 -8.00 6.41
C THR A 83 -21.44 -7.40 7.54
N LEU A 84 -20.51 -6.51 7.18
CA LEU A 84 -19.66 -5.79 8.12
C LEU A 84 -20.33 -4.55 8.74
N GLY A 85 -21.53 -4.16 8.29
CA GLY A 85 -22.25 -2.97 8.77
C GLY A 85 -21.56 -1.65 8.41
N ILE A 86 -20.77 -1.63 7.35
CA ILE A 86 -20.03 -0.44 6.88
C ILE A 86 -20.50 0.07 5.53
N ALA A 87 -21.51 -0.56 4.92
CA ALA A 87 -22.03 -0.18 3.60
C ALA A 87 -22.34 1.33 3.51
N ASP A 88 -23.12 1.84 4.46
CA ASP A 88 -23.50 3.27 4.50
C ASP A 88 -22.26 4.18 4.62
N LYS A 89 -21.31 3.82 5.49
CA LYS A 89 -20.07 4.59 5.72
C LYS A 89 -19.14 4.63 4.51
N ILE A 90 -19.17 3.59 3.65
CA ILE A 90 -18.40 3.57 2.40
C ILE A 90 -19.04 4.49 1.35
N SER A 91 -20.37 4.56 1.32
CA SER A 91 -21.09 5.48 0.43
C SER A 91 -21.15 6.92 0.94
N ASP A 92 -20.92 7.13 2.23
CA ASP A 92 -20.90 8.45 2.83
C ASP A 92 -19.71 9.27 2.30
N ASN A 93 -19.95 10.56 2.07
CA ASN A 93 -18.91 11.54 1.73
C ASN A 93 -18.10 11.94 2.98
N LEU A 94 -17.49 10.94 3.65
CA LEU A 94 -16.62 11.14 4.80
C LEU A 94 -15.43 12.01 4.40
N ASN A 95 -15.10 13.02 5.21
CA ASN A 95 -14.00 13.92 4.97
C ASN A 95 -13.00 13.97 6.14
N GLY A 96 -11.79 14.41 5.82
CA GLY A 96 -10.72 14.70 6.78
C GLY A 96 -10.55 13.63 7.86
N GLY A 97 -10.67 14.03 9.12
CA GLY A 97 -10.48 13.16 10.27
C GLY A 97 -11.53 12.04 10.41
N ALA A 98 -12.75 12.22 9.91
CA ALA A 98 -13.79 11.20 9.96
C ALA A 98 -13.45 10.01 9.04
N LEU A 99 -12.98 10.31 7.82
CA LEU A 99 -12.47 9.31 6.90
C LEU A 99 -11.27 8.56 7.49
N MET A 100 -10.30 9.29 8.06
CA MET A 100 -9.12 8.68 8.68
C MET A 100 -9.50 7.70 9.82
N ARG A 101 -10.44 8.08 10.68
CA ARG A 101 -10.94 7.20 11.74
C ARG A 101 -11.67 5.99 11.17
N PHE A 102 -12.47 6.18 10.13
CA PHE A 102 -13.16 5.07 9.47
C PHE A 102 -12.17 4.07 8.86
N MET A 103 -11.12 4.55 8.19
CA MET A 103 -10.09 3.70 7.59
C MET A 103 -9.26 2.91 8.62
N GLN A 104 -9.28 3.33 9.89
CA GLN A 104 -8.63 2.62 11.00
C GLN A 104 -9.50 1.53 11.63
N THR A 105 -10.78 1.45 11.27
CA THR A 105 -11.69 0.42 11.80
C THR A 105 -11.32 -0.98 11.30
N THR A 106 -11.57 -1.98 12.14
CA THR A 106 -11.32 -3.39 11.81
C THR A 106 -12.19 -3.86 10.66
N GLU A 107 -13.42 -3.36 10.56
CA GLU A 107 -14.38 -3.71 9.53
C GLU A 107 -13.89 -3.21 8.17
N TYR A 108 -13.47 -1.95 8.09
CA TYR A 108 -12.90 -1.40 6.86
C TYR A 108 -11.63 -2.15 6.42
N GLN A 109 -10.76 -2.52 7.36
CA GLN A 109 -9.56 -3.30 7.05
C GLN A 109 -9.89 -4.69 6.49
N LYS A 110 -10.93 -5.35 7.01
CA LYS A 110 -11.42 -6.63 6.49
C LYS A 110 -11.98 -6.49 5.08
N ASP A 111 -12.81 -5.48 4.83
CA ASP A 111 -13.35 -5.19 3.49
C ASP A 111 -12.22 -4.94 2.48
N ARG A 112 -11.27 -4.07 2.84
CA ARG A 112 -10.09 -3.78 2.02
C ARG A 112 -9.26 -5.02 1.73
N ALA A 113 -8.99 -5.85 2.74
CA ALA A 113 -8.22 -7.09 2.58
C ALA A 113 -8.90 -8.05 1.60
N TYR A 114 -10.22 -8.18 1.66
CA TYR A 114 -10.96 -9.01 0.70
C TYR A 114 -10.89 -8.43 -0.72
N MET A 115 -10.99 -7.11 -0.88
CA MET A 115 -10.84 -6.45 -2.18
C MET A 115 -9.44 -6.67 -2.79
N ASP A 116 -8.40 -6.51 -1.97
CA ASP A 116 -7.01 -6.75 -2.39
C ASP A 116 -6.79 -8.22 -2.78
N PHE A 117 -7.37 -9.16 -2.03
CA PHE A 117 -7.38 -10.58 -2.40
C PHE A 117 -8.07 -10.84 -3.74
N LEU A 118 -9.23 -10.22 -4.00
CA LEU A 118 -9.91 -10.35 -5.29
C LEU A 118 -9.05 -9.76 -6.42
N ASN A 119 -8.40 -8.61 -6.20
CA ASN A 119 -7.46 -8.01 -7.17
C ASN A 119 -6.31 -8.96 -7.50
N ASP A 120 -5.72 -9.60 -6.51
CA ASP A 120 -4.63 -10.56 -6.72
C ASP A 120 -5.11 -11.85 -7.40
N MET A 121 -6.34 -12.28 -7.13
CA MET A 121 -6.95 -13.40 -7.84
C MET A 121 -7.28 -13.05 -9.29
N ALA A 122 -7.68 -11.81 -9.60
CA ALA A 122 -7.96 -11.36 -10.96
C ALA A 122 -6.72 -11.41 -11.87
N LYS A 123 -5.52 -11.20 -11.31
CA LYS A 123 -4.24 -11.33 -12.04
C LYS A 123 -3.96 -12.76 -12.51
N LYS A 124 -4.63 -13.76 -11.91
CA LYS A 124 -4.46 -15.18 -12.26
C LYS A 124 -5.52 -15.56 -13.30
N PRO A 125 -5.13 -16.00 -14.52
CA PRO A 125 -6.08 -16.30 -15.61
C PRO A 125 -7.20 -17.25 -15.19
N LYS A 126 -6.87 -18.27 -14.38
CA LYS A 126 -7.80 -19.25 -13.83
C LYS A 126 -8.98 -18.64 -13.05
N TYR A 127 -8.79 -17.47 -12.43
CA TYR A 127 -9.79 -16.84 -11.59
C TYR A 127 -10.28 -15.48 -12.12
N ALA A 128 -9.74 -14.99 -13.24
CA ALA A 128 -10.07 -13.69 -13.79
C ALA A 128 -11.57 -13.56 -14.10
N ASP A 129 -12.16 -14.57 -14.74
CA ASP A 129 -13.58 -14.57 -15.09
C ASP A 129 -14.48 -14.60 -13.84
N LEU A 130 -14.11 -15.41 -12.85
CA LEU A 130 -14.83 -15.50 -11.59
C LEU A 130 -14.80 -14.16 -10.84
N VAL A 131 -13.63 -13.51 -10.75
CA VAL A 131 -13.52 -12.21 -10.09
C VAL A 131 -14.28 -11.14 -10.86
N ARG A 132 -14.29 -11.20 -12.20
CA ARG A 132 -15.09 -10.30 -13.02
C ARG A 132 -16.58 -10.44 -12.75
N GLN A 133 -17.08 -11.65 -12.53
CA GLN A 133 -18.47 -11.87 -12.12
C GLN A 133 -18.74 -11.24 -10.74
N ILE A 134 -17.86 -11.47 -9.77
CA ILE A 134 -18.01 -10.93 -8.40
C ILE A 134 -18.05 -9.40 -8.37
N LYS A 135 -17.30 -8.73 -9.26
CA LYS A 135 -17.20 -7.26 -9.33
C LYS A 135 -18.19 -6.61 -10.29
N GLY A 136 -18.86 -7.39 -11.13
CA GLY A 136 -19.77 -6.89 -12.16
C GLY A 136 -21.23 -6.81 -11.70
N HIS A 137 -21.52 -7.25 -10.48
CA HIS A 137 -22.80 -7.14 -9.79
C HIS A 137 -22.72 -6.01 -8.76
#